data_AF-A0A6D2IMG6-F1
#
_entry.id   AF-A0A6D2IMG6-F1
#
_cell.length_a   1.000
_cell.length_b   1.000
_cell.length_c   1.000
_cell.angle_alpha   90.00
_cell.angle_beta   90.00
_cell.angle_gamma   90.00
#
_symmetry.space_group_name_H-M   'P 1'
#
loop_
_entity.id
_entity.type
_entity.pdbx_description
1 polymer ?
#
loop_
_entity_poly.entity_id
_entity_poly.type
_entity_poly.pdbx_seq_one_letter_code
_entity_poly.pdbx_strand_id
1 'polypeptide(L)'
;MLPKLDPTNPKACLSLLEDVTTNAMQVQDSVLEAILSRNAQTEYLKGLLNGQLDKQSFKKNVPVVTYEDYRPYIDRIANGEPYDLICDRPFMVLLASSGTSSGVPKLIPLTAEEFEQRLLFSYLYAPLPYKHIEGLREGKTLMFYFAARETETASSLMVRTMVTCVLRTVNQSHWDRMQISPLAISTCEDNTQGMYCHLLCGLLQREDVARLAAPFASSVLRVIKYLENHWNELCSNIKTGQLSDWITDAQCVSVISKLLTAPNPELASLIEQECKKTSWEGIVKRLWPNAKCIDTIVTGSMAQYVPALEFYAGGVPLLSMFYGSSECYIEFQRQSSVQAL
;
A
#
# COMPACT_ATOMS: atom_id res chain seq x y z
N MET A 1 3.09 15.47 -16.45
CA MET A 1 3.44 14.03 -16.42
C MET A 1 4.87 13.89 -15.94
N LEU A 2 5.19 12.91 -15.09
CA LEU A 2 6.57 12.64 -14.70
C LEU A 2 7.38 12.19 -15.93
N PRO A 3 8.65 12.61 -16.08
CA PRO A 3 9.50 12.15 -17.17
C PRO A 3 9.78 10.65 -17.04
N LYS A 4 10.11 10.00 -18.16
CA LYS A 4 10.60 8.61 -18.14
C LYS A 4 11.86 8.55 -17.27
N LEU A 5 11.81 7.76 -16.21
CA LEU A 5 12.87 7.61 -15.24
C LEU A 5 13.23 6.12 -15.15
N ASP A 6 14.53 5.84 -15.01
CA ASP A 6 14.98 4.51 -14.60
C ASP A 6 14.84 4.37 -13.07
N PRO A 7 13.85 3.58 -12.58
CA PRO A 7 13.62 3.42 -11.15
C PRO A 7 14.77 2.70 -10.43
N THR A 8 15.70 2.09 -11.18
CA THR A 8 16.86 1.39 -10.62
C THR A 8 18.05 2.31 -10.36
N ASN A 9 17.97 3.59 -10.74
CA ASN A 9 19.02 4.59 -10.52
C ASN A 9 18.64 5.56 -9.38
N PRO A 10 19.12 5.33 -8.14
CA PRO A 10 18.80 6.18 -6.99
C PRO A 10 19.17 7.65 -7.18
N LYS A 11 20.27 7.94 -7.88
CA LYS A 11 20.72 9.33 -8.09
C LYS A 11 19.77 10.08 -9.03
N ALA A 12 19.33 9.43 -10.10
CA ALA A 12 18.36 10.00 -11.02
C ALA A 12 17.00 10.24 -10.33
N CYS A 13 16.56 9.29 -9.49
CA CYS A 13 15.34 9.43 -8.70
C CYS A 13 15.42 10.64 -7.75
N LEU A 14 16.49 10.75 -6.98
CA LEU A 14 16.68 11.87 -6.06
C LEU A 14 16.81 13.21 -6.78
N SER A 15 17.51 13.26 -7.93
CA SER A 15 17.61 14.48 -8.75
C SER A 15 16.24 14.93 -9.23
N LEU A 16 15.42 14.01 -9.76
CA LEU A 16 14.07 14.34 -10.22
C LEU A 16 13.21 14.88 -9.07
N LEU A 17 13.36 14.34 -7.86
CA LEU A 17 12.69 14.86 -6.67
C LEU A 17 13.07 16.30 -6.35
N GLU A 18 14.36 16.64 -6.39
CA GLU A 18 14.79 18.04 -6.21
C GLU A 18 14.26 18.93 -7.34
N ASP A 19 14.26 18.45 -8.58
CA ASP A 19 13.80 19.22 -9.74
C ASP A 19 12.30 19.56 -9.65
N VAL A 20 11.44 18.58 -9.35
CA VAL A 20 9.99 18.80 -9.26
C VAL A 20 9.59 19.64 -8.04
N THR A 21 10.36 19.55 -6.94
CA THR A 21 10.10 20.36 -5.74
C THR A 21 10.65 21.78 -5.86
N THR A 22 11.74 21.98 -6.61
CA THR A 22 12.30 23.33 -6.88
C THR A 22 11.43 24.10 -7.88
N ASN A 23 10.91 23.42 -8.90
CA ASN A 23 10.12 24.03 -9.99
C ASN A 23 8.61 23.83 -9.81
N ALA A 24 8.13 23.79 -8.56
CA ALA A 24 6.77 23.37 -8.23
C ALA A 24 5.68 24.21 -8.93
N MET A 25 5.88 25.53 -9.05
CA MET A 25 4.92 26.40 -9.75
C MET A 25 4.79 26.04 -11.24
N GLN A 26 5.93 25.91 -11.93
CA GLN A 26 5.96 25.58 -13.36
C GLN A 26 5.39 24.19 -13.62
N VAL A 27 5.69 23.23 -12.74
CA VAL A 27 5.13 21.89 -12.80
C VAL A 27 3.61 21.91 -12.60
N GLN A 28 3.10 22.65 -11.61
CA GLN A 28 1.65 22.77 -11.37
C GLN A 28 0.91 23.43 -12.55
N ASP A 29 1.46 24.51 -13.11
CA ASP A 29 0.85 25.17 -14.27
C ASP A 29 0.83 24.24 -15.49
N SER A 30 1.93 23.50 -15.72
CA SER A 30 2.02 22.51 -16.82
C SER A 30 1.06 21.33 -16.63
N VAL A 31 0.86 20.87 -15.39
CA VAL A 31 -0.10 19.79 -15.07
C VAL A 31 -1.53 20.26 -15.31
N LEU A 32 -1.89 21.45 -14.85
CA LEU A 32 -3.23 22.01 -15.07
C LEU A 32 -3.51 22.19 -16.57
N GLU A 33 -2.59 22.81 -17.31
CA GLU A 33 -2.72 22.99 -18.75
C GLU A 33 -2.91 21.66 -19.49
N ALA A 34 -2.13 20.62 -19.13
CA ALA A 34 -2.26 19.30 -19.72
C ALA A 34 -3.62 18.63 -19.41
N ILE A 35 -4.10 18.75 -18.16
CA ILE A 35 -5.42 18.22 -17.77
C ILE A 35 -6.52 18.92 -18.55
N LEU A 36 -6.53 20.25 -18.59
CA LEU A 36 -7.57 21.03 -19.28
C LEU A 36 -7.54 20.76 -20.78
N SER A 37 -6.36 20.74 -21.40
CA SER A 37 -6.21 20.51 -22.84
C SER A 37 -6.77 19.16 -23.27
N ARG A 38 -6.45 18.10 -22.50
CA ARG A 38 -6.92 16.74 -22.79
C ARG A 38 -8.41 16.59 -22.58
N ASN A 39 -8.95 17.17 -21.50
CA ASN A 39 -10.33 16.97 -21.09
C ASN A 39 -11.29 18.07 -21.58
N ALA A 40 -10.83 18.99 -22.44
CA ALA A 40 -11.61 20.16 -22.87
C ALA A 40 -12.98 19.83 -23.50
N GLN A 41 -13.09 18.65 -24.11
CA GLN A 41 -14.31 18.19 -24.78
C GLN A 41 -15.18 17.25 -23.94
N THR A 42 -14.75 16.92 -22.71
CA THR A 42 -15.56 16.10 -21.79
C THR A 42 -16.86 16.81 -21.43
N GLU A 43 -17.94 16.07 -21.16
CA GLU A 43 -19.24 16.65 -20.80
C GLU A 43 -19.09 17.64 -19.62
N TYR A 44 -18.34 17.23 -18.60
CA TYR A 44 -18.10 18.02 -17.39
C TYR A 44 -17.39 19.35 -17.66
N LEU A 45 -16.23 19.34 -18.34
CA LEU A 45 -15.48 20.58 -18.57
C LEU A 45 -16.06 21.44 -19.69
N LYS A 46 -16.71 20.83 -20.70
CA LYS A 46 -17.32 21.57 -21.80
C LYS A 46 -18.41 22.52 -21.29
N GLY A 47 -19.24 22.07 -20.35
CA GLY A 47 -20.29 22.90 -19.73
C GLY A 47 -19.77 24.06 -18.89
N LEU A 48 -18.52 23.98 -18.40
CA LEU A 48 -17.95 24.96 -17.47
C LEU A 48 -16.95 25.92 -18.14
N LEU A 49 -16.14 25.41 -19.07
CA LEU A 49 -15.03 26.14 -19.67
C LEU A 49 -15.23 26.43 -21.15
N ASN A 50 -16.11 25.68 -21.83
CA ASN A 50 -16.40 25.86 -23.26
C ASN A 50 -15.13 25.97 -24.13
N GLY A 51 -14.10 25.18 -23.81
CA GLY A 51 -12.81 25.13 -24.49
C GLY A 51 -11.71 26.06 -23.95
N GLN A 52 -11.97 26.87 -22.91
CA GLN A 52 -10.94 27.68 -22.25
C GLN A 52 -9.96 26.81 -21.46
N LEU A 53 -8.66 27.07 -21.59
CA LEU A 53 -7.58 26.26 -21.00
C LEU A 53 -6.73 27.03 -19.98
N ASP A 54 -6.98 28.33 -19.79
CA ASP A 54 -6.17 29.16 -18.91
C ASP A 54 -6.59 29.03 -17.43
N LYS A 55 -5.61 29.22 -16.55
CA LYS A 55 -5.77 29.12 -15.10
C LYS A 55 -6.82 30.08 -14.52
N GLN A 56 -7.03 31.25 -15.12
CA GLN A 56 -8.00 32.21 -14.58
C GLN A 56 -9.42 31.79 -14.91
N SER A 57 -9.67 31.34 -16.14
CA SER A 57 -10.95 30.74 -16.54
C SER A 57 -11.27 29.50 -15.72
N PHE A 58 -10.28 28.62 -15.49
CA PHE A 58 -10.43 27.47 -14.59
C PHE A 58 -10.89 27.88 -13.19
N LYS A 59 -10.16 28.80 -12.54
CA LYS A 59 -10.49 29.27 -11.19
C LYS A 59 -11.85 29.96 -11.09
N LYS A 60 -12.26 30.66 -12.15
CA LYS A 60 -13.51 31.43 -12.17
C LYS A 60 -14.73 30.55 -12.40
N ASN A 61 -14.61 29.54 -13.28
CA ASN A 61 -15.76 28.84 -13.83
C ASN A 61 -15.91 27.40 -13.32
N VAL A 62 -14.83 26.74 -12.88
CA VAL A 62 -14.92 25.37 -12.35
C VAL A 62 -15.18 25.44 -10.84
N PRO A 63 -16.33 24.94 -10.35
CA PRO A 63 -16.65 25.00 -8.93
C PRO A 63 -15.77 24.03 -8.12
N VAL A 64 -15.58 24.37 -6.85
CA VAL A 64 -15.07 23.41 -5.86
C VAL A 64 -16.19 22.43 -5.53
N VAL A 65 -15.92 21.13 -5.66
CA VAL A 65 -16.92 20.07 -5.56
C VAL A 65 -16.58 19.03 -4.49
N THR A 66 -17.61 18.32 -4.05
CA THR A 66 -17.57 17.13 -3.19
C THR A 66 -17.91 15.88 -4.01
N TYR A 67 -17.81 14.69 -3.39
CA TYR A 67 -18.16 13.43 -4.07
C TYR A 67 -19.60 13.45 -4.59
N GLU A 68 -20.50 14.02 -3.81
CA GLU A 68 -21.93 14.10 -4.07
C GLU A 68 -22.23 14.86 -5.37
N ASP A 69 -21.43 15.88 -5.69
CA ASP A 69 -21.62 16.71 -6.88
C ASP A 69 -21.23 15.98 -8.18
N TYR A 70 -20.21 15.13 -8.14
CA TYR A 70 -19.75 14.37 -9.33
C TYR A 70 -20.17 12.90 -9.35
N ARG A 71 -20.77 12.39 -8.27
CA ARG A 71 -21.34 11.04 -8.18
C ARG A 71 -22.28 10.71 -9.35
N PRO A 72 -23.18 11.60 -9.82
CA PRO A 72 -24.05 11.27 -10.95
C PRO A 72 -23.29 10.85 -12.22
N TYR A 73 -22.11 11.44 -12.48
CA TYR A 73 -21.28 11.05 -13.62
C TYR A 73 -20.67 9.65 -13.41
N ILE A 74 -20.21 9.35 -12.19
CA ILE A 74 -19.68 8.02 -11.86
C ILE A 74 -20.77 6.95 -12.00
N ASP A 75 -21.97 7.22 -11.49
CA ASP A 75 -23.09 6.30 -11.57
C ASP A 75 -23.49 6.03 -13.03
N ARG A 76 -23.49 7.06 -13.91
CA ARG A 76 -23.70 6.91 -15.35
C ARG A 76 -22.64 6.01 -16.01
N ILE A 77 -21.35 6.24 -15.70
CA ILE A 77 -20.24 5.41 -16.20
C ILE A 77 -20.35 3.96 -15.72
N ALA A 78 -20.66 3.75 -14.44
CA ALA A 78 -20.87 2.42 -13.87
C ALA A 78 -22.07 1.68 -14.50
N ASN A 79 -23.00 2.41 -15.11
CA ASN A 79 -24.14 1.86 -15.84
C ASN A 79 -23.93 1.80 -17.37
N GLY A 80 -22.74 2.16 -17.87
CA GLY A 80 -22.34 1.92 -19.25
C GLY A 80 -22.29 3.15 -20.15
N GLU A 81 -22.49 4.36 -19.61
CA GLU A 81 -22.18 5.56 -20.37
C GLU A 81 -20.67 5.72 -20.58
N PRO A 82 -20.23 6.37 -21.67
CA PRO A 82 -18.81 6.52 -21.98
C PRO A 82 -18.03 7.29 -20.91
N TYR A 83 -16.73 7.06 -20.83
CA TYR A 83 -15.85 7.75 -19.88
C TYR A 83 -15.65 9.25 -20.18
N ASP A 84 -15.97 9.69 -21.40
CA ASP A 84 -15.85 11.08 -21.86
C ASP A 84 -16.81 12.05 -21.17
N LEU A 85 -17.67 11.55 -20.27
CA LEU A 85 -18.38 12.37 -19.30
C LEU A 85 -17.43 13.23 -18.46
N ILE A 86 -16.30 12.65 -18.01
CA ILE A 86 -15.38 13.31 -17.07
C ILE A 86 -13.89 13.10 -17.40
N CYS A 87 -13.53 12.23 -18.36
CA CYS A 87 -12.13 11.95 -18.70
C CYS A 87 -11.91 11.73 -20.20
N ASP A 88 -10.74 12.10 -20.74
CA ASP A 88 -10.37 11.91 -22.14
C ASP A 88 -10.08 10.46 -22.54
N ARG A 89 -10.13 9.52 -21.58
CA ARG A 89 -9.65 8.13 -21.75
C ARG A 89 -10.38 7.17 -20.82
N PRO A 90 -10.38 5.86 -21.16
CA PRO A 90 -11.10 4.86 -20.39
C PRO A 90 -10.51 4.67 -18.99
N PHE A 91 -11.41 4.37 -18.05
CA PHE A 91 -11.04 3.92 -16.72
C PHE A 91 -10.66 2.44 -16.76
N MET A 92 -9.57 2.12 -16.08
CA MET A 92 -9.15 0.73 -15.86
C MET A 92 -10.03 0.07 -14.78
N VAL A 93 -10.41 0.85 -13.76
CA VAL A 93 -11.09 0.37 -12.55
C VAL A 93 -11.75 1.54 -11.84
N LEU A 94 -12.75 1.26 -10.99
CA LEU A 94 -13.20 2.17 -9.95
C LEU A 94 -12.58 1.78 -8.61
N LEU A 95 -11.88 2.71 -7.97
CA LEU A 95 -11.33 2.51 -6.64
C LEU A 95 -12.42 2.69 -5.58
N ALA A 96 -12.68 1.66 -4.79
CA ALA A 96 -13.50 1.76 -3.58
C ALA A 96 -12.69 2.43 -2.47
N SER A 97 -13.01 3.68 -2.15
CA SER A 97 -12.41 4.45 -1.06
C SER A 97 -12.92 3.96 0.31
N SER A 98 -12.11 4.14 1.36
CA SER A 98 -12.55 3.93 2.74
C SER A 98 -13.55 4.98 3.21
N GLY A 99 -13.56 6.17 2.58
CA GLY A 99 -14.59 7.17 2.77
C GLY A 99 -15.91 6.72 2.14
N THR A 100 -17.02 6.87 2.87
CA THR A 100 -18.34 6.46 2.40
C THR A 100 -19.23 7.66 2.08
N SER A 101 -20.21 7.47 1.20
CA SER A 101 -21.34 8.37 0.98
C SER A 101 -22.62 7.55 1.15
N SER A 102 -23.48 7.95 2.08
CA SER A 102 -24.69 7.20 2.46
C SER A 102 -24.42 5.73 2.85
N GLY A 103 -23.28 5.45 3.49
CA GLY A 103 -22.91 4.11 3.96
C GLY A 103 -22.26 3.20 2.90
N VAL A 104 -22.14 3.66 1.64
CA VAL A 104 -21.48 2.91 0.56
C VAL A 104 -20.11 3.53 0.27
N PRO A 105 -19.05 2.74 0.03
CA PRO A 105 -17.74 3.25 -0.40
C PRO A 105 -17.83 4.18 -1.60
N LYS A 106 -17.13 5.32 -1.56
CA LYS A 106 -17.00 6.21 -2.71
C LYS A 106 -16.23 5.50 -3.82
N LEU A 107 -16.78 5.50 -5.03
CA LEU A 107 -16.15 4.93 -6.22
C LEU A 107 -15.38 6.02 -6.96
N ILE A 108 -14.06 5.87 -7.03
CA ILE A 108 -13.15 6.86 -7.63
C ILE A 108 -12.60 6.30 -8.95
N PRO A 109 -12.86 6.96 -10.09
CA PRO A 109 -12.34 6.49 -11.37
C PRO A 109 -10.82 6.54 -11.44
N LEU A 110 -10.19 5.48 -11.93
CA LEU A 110 -8.74 5.40 -12.10
C LEU A 110 -8.40 5.00 -13.54
N THR A 111 -7.56 5.81 -14.20
CA THR A 111 -7.03 5.49 -15.53
C THR A 111 -5.74 4.65 -15.45
N ALA A 112 -5.43 3.91 -16.50
CA ALA A 112 -4.18 3.14 -16.58
C ALA A 112 -2.93 4.03 -16.44
N GLU A 113 -2.91 5.17 -17.13
CA GLU A 113 -1.79 6.11 -17.08
C GLU A 113 -1.59 6.70 -15.67
N GLU A 114 -2.68 7.01 -14.96
CA GLU A 114 -2.59 7.49 -13.58
C GLU A 114 -2.05 6.39 -12.65
N PHE A 115 -2.53 5.16 -12.81
CA PHE A 115 -2.02 4.03 -12.05
C PHE A 115 -0.51 3.83 -12.28
N GLU A 116 -0.04 3.87 -13.52
CA GLU A 116 1.39 3.82 -13.87
C GLU A 116 2.18 4.99 -13.25
N GLN A 117 1.62 6.20 -13.27
CA GLN A 117 2.25 7.36 -12.60
C GLN A 117 2.35 7.17 -11.09
N ARG A 118 1.33 6.62 -10.43
CA ARG A 118 1.36 6.29 -8.99
C ARG A 118 2.40 5.21 -8.67
N LEU A 119 2.55 4.21 -9.54
CA LEU A 119 3.62 3.20 -9.40
C LEU A 119 5.01 3.84 -9.58
N LEU A 120 5.21 4.66 -10.61
CA LEU A 120 6.47 5.37 -10.84
C LEU A 120 6.82 6.27 -9.65
N PHE A 121 5.82 6.96 -9.11
CA PHE A 121 5.96 7.75 -7.89
C PHE A 121 6.48 6.88 -6.74
N SER A 122 5.90 5.70 -6.49
CA SER A 122 6.41 4.81 -5.43
C SER A 122 7.88 4.41 -5.59
N TYR A 123 8.36 4.19 -6.82
CA TYR A 123 9.77 3.91 -7.10
C TYR A 123 10.68 5.13 -6.91
N LEU A 124 10.19 6.32 -7.23
CA LEU A 124 10.92 7.58 -7.06
C LEU A 124 11.35 7.81 -5.61
N TYR A 125 10.52 7.44 -4.63
CA TYR A 125 10.80 7.64 -3.21
C TYR A 125 11.47 6.45 -2.52
N ALA A 126 11.45 5.26 -3.12
CA ALA A 126 12.07 4.07 -2.53
C ALA A 126 13.54 4.29 -2.09
N PRO A 127 14.38 5.09 -2.79
CA PRO A 127 15.74 5.41 -2.35
C PRO A 127 15.88 6.26 -1.08
N LEU A 128 14.88 7.07 -0.73
CA LEU A 128 14.97 7.98 0.41
C LEU A 128 15.14 7.26 1.76
N PRO A 129 14.31 6.27 2.13
CA PRO A 129 14.54 5.56 3.39
C PRO A 129 15.88 4.83 3.40
N TYR A 130 16.36 4.32 2.27
CA TYR A 130 17.69 3.68 2.18
C TYR A 130 18.83 4.68 2.43
N LYS A 131 18.63 5.97 2.16
CA LYS A 131 19.62 7.01 2.47
C LYS A 131 19.68 7.33 3.97
N HIS A 132 18.56 7.16 4.68
CA HIS A 132 18.42 7.55 6.09
C HIS A 132 18.52 6.37 7.06
N ILE A 133 18.33 5.13 6.59
CA ILE A 133 18.29 3.93 7.43
C ILE A 133 19.28 2.92 6.88
N GLU A 134 20.42 2.80 7.55
CA GLU A 134 21.48 1.87 7.21
C GLU A 134 21.01 0.41 7.32
N GLY A 135 21.38 -0.42 6.33
CA GLY A 135 21.01 -1.84 6.31
C GLY A 135 19.59 -2.14 5.80
N LEU A 136 18.79 -1.12 5.46
CA LEU A 136 17.40 -1.32 5.03
C LEU A 136 17.29 -1.91 3.61
N ARG A 137 18.27 -1.66 2.74
CA ARG A 137 18.25 -2.13 1.34
C ARG A 137 18.63 -3.61 1.23
N GLU A 138 19.38 -4.11 2.19
CA GLU A 138 19.99 -5.43 2.20
C GLU A 138 19.02 -6.53 2.65
N GLY A 139 17.96 -6.17 3.39
CA GLY A 139 16.92 -7.13 3.81
C GLY A 139 15.61 -6.99 3.05
N LYS A 140 14.67 -7.87 3.38
CA LYS A 140 13.34 -7.94 2.78
C LYS A 140 12.29 -7.25 3.64
N THR A 141 11.16 -6.93 3.01
CA THR A 141 10.00 -6.37 3.71
C THR A 141 8.99 -7.47 4.06
N LEU A 142 8.55 -7.52 5.31
CA LEU A 142 7.40 -8.29 5.76
C LEU A 142 6.16 -7.39 5.68
N MET A 143 5.47 -7.44 4.54
CA MET A 143 4.32 -6.58 4.25
C MET A 143 3.00 -7.33 4.47
N PHE A 144 2.17 -6.82 5.36
CA PHE A 144 0.83 -7.35 5.67
C PHE A 144 -0.23 -6.64 4.83
N TYR A 145 -0.20 -6.89 3.52
CA TYR A 145 -1.16 -6.38 2.54
C TYR A 145 -2.06 -7.52 2.09
N PHE A 146 -3.35 -7.23 1.99
CA PHE A 146 -4.39 -8.22 1.71
C PHE A 146 -5.20 -7.76 0.51
N ALA A 147 -5.38 -8.62 -0.47
CA ALA A 147 -6.35 -8.40 -1.53
C ALA A 147 -7.76 -8.32 -0.92
N ALA A 148 -8.48 -7.27 -1.26
CA ALA A 148 -9.88 -7.15 -0.89
C ALA A 148 -10.76 -7.89 -1.89
N ARG A 149 -11.96 -8.28 -1.47
CA ARG A 149 -12.97 -8.81 -2.39
C ARG A 149 -13.27 -7.78 -3.47
N GLU A 150 -13.25 -8.24 -4.71
CA GLU A 150 -13.51 -7.44 -5.90
C GLU A 150 -14.99 -7.54 -6.27
N THR A 151 -15.53 -6.49 -6.89
CA THR A 151 -16.88 -6.49 -7.44
C THR A 151 -16.87 -5.86 -8.83
N GLU A 152 -17.97 -5.99 -9.56
CA GLU A 152 -18.13 -5.41 -10.88
C GLU A 152 -19.36 -4.50 -10.90
N THR A 153 -19.28 -3.43 -11.69
CA THR A 153 -20.41 -2.57 -12.01
C THR A 153 -21.31 -3.21 -13.09
N ALA A 154 -22.47 -2.59 -13.37
CA ALA A 154 -23.37 -3.07 -14.42
C ALA A 154 -22.75 -3.03 -15.83
N SER A 155 -21.75 -2.17 -16.04
CA SER A 155 -20.96 -2.10 -17.28
C SER A 155 -19.71 -2.98 -17.28
N SER A 156 -19.58 -3.92 -16.33
CA SER A 156 -18.42 -4.80 -16.15
C SER A 156 -17.11 -4.07 -15.82
N LEU A 157 -17.18 -2.80 -15.40
CA LEU A 157 -16.01 -2.11 -14.86
C LEU A 157 -15.72 -2.65 -13.45
N MET A 158 -14.50 -3.13 -13.23
CA MET A 158 -14.05 -3.67 -11.94
C MET A 158 -14.06 -2.60 -10.85
N VAL A 159 -14.38 -3.01 -9.63
CA VAL A 159 -14.29 -2.20 -8.41
C VAL A 159 -13.29 -2.86 -7.45
N ARG A 160 -12.23 -2.13 -7.08
CA ARG A 160 -11.10 -2.63 -6.28
C ARG A 160 -10.65 -1.61 -5.24
N THR A 161 -9.90 -2.04 -4.24
CA THR A 161 -9.08 -1.12 -3.43
C THR A 161 -7.76 -0.84 -4.14
N MET A 162 -7.12 0.30 -3.85
CA MET A 162 -5.81 0.65 -4.45
C MET A 162 -4.74 -0.42 -4.17
N VAL A 163 -4.72 -0.98 -2.95
CA VAL A 163 -3.82 -2.09 -2.59
C VAL A 163 -4.06 -3.31 -3.48
N THR A 164 -5.32 -3.68 -3.71
CA THR A 164 -5.66 -4.80 -4.58
C THR A 164 -5.20 -4.57 -6.02
N CYS A 165 -5.35 -3.34 -6.55
CA CYS A 165 -4.80 -2.98 -7.86
C CYS A 165 -3.29 -3.21 -7.94
N VAL A 166 -2.53 -2.76 -6.93
CA VAL A 166 -1.07 -2.97 -6.88
C VAL A 166 -0.74 -4.47 -6.86
N LEU A 167 -1.41 -5.26 -6.01
CA LEU A 167 -1.16 -6.70 -5.91
C LEU A 167 -1.50 -7.46 -7.20
N ARG A 168 -2.52 -7.02 -7.96
CA ARG A 168 -2.91 -7.65 -9.23
C ARG A 168 -1.99 -7.28 -10.39
N THR A 169 -1.29 -6.17 -10.33
CA THR A 169 -0.44 -5.69 -11.45
C THR A 169 1.05 -5.86 -11.22
N VAL A 170 1.51 -5.99 -9.97
CA VAL A 170 2.93 -6.13 -9.67
C VAL A 170 3.51 -7.41 -10.27
N ASN A 171 4.72 -7.31 -10.81
CA ASN A 171 5.44 -8.48 -11.32
C ASN A 171 5.81 -9.42 -10.17
N GLN A 172 5.31 -10.66 -10.21
CA GLN A 172 5.54 -11.65 -9.17
C GLN A 172 7.03 -11.88 -8.86
N SER A 173 7.88 -12.02 -9.88
CA SER A 173 9.33 -12.24 -9.66
C SER A 173 10.04 -11.05 -9.02
N HIS A 174 9.52 -9.83 -9.23
CA HIS A 174 10.03 -8.64 -8.58
C HIS A 174 9.54 -8.57 -7.13
N TRP A 175 8.25 -8.82 -6.89
CA TRP A 175 7.67 -8.87 -5.55
C TRP A 175 8.37 -9.91 -4.65
N ASP A 176 8.46 -11.16 -5.11
CA ASP A 176 9.00 -12.30 -4.34
C ASP A 176 10.49 -12.13 -3.99
N ARG A 177 11.22 -11.26 -4.71
CA ARG A 177 12.62 -10.90 -4.38
C ARG A 177 12.70 -9.88 -3.24
N MET A 178 11.74 -8.98 -3.15
CA MET A 178 11.75 -7.84 -2.20
C MET A 178 10.98 -8.13 -0.92
N GLN A 179 10.03 -9.07 -0.96
CA GLN A 179 9.10 -9.37 0.12
C GLN A 179 9.39 -10.72 0.76
N ILE A 180 9.11 -10.81 2.06
CA ILE A 180 9.21 -12.06 2.84
C ILE A 180 8.10 -13.02 2.47
N SER A 181 6.90 -12.48 2.27
CA SER A 181 5.72 -13.23 1.85
C SER A 181 5.57 -13.13 0.34
N PRO A 182 5.57 -14.27 -0.38
CA PRO A 182 5.33 -14.27 -1.81
C PRO A 182 3.97 -13.68 -2.18
N LEU A 183 3.86 -13.16 -3.41
CA LEU A 183 2.66 -12.46 -3.88
C LEU A 183 1.39 -13.31 -3.73
N ALA A 184 1.54 -14.61 -3.96
CA ALA A 184 0.47 -15.60 -3.86
C ALA A 184 -0.22 -15.62 -2.48
N ILE A 185 0.52 -15.34 -1.39
CA ILE A 185 -0.05 -15.22 -0.04
C ILE A 185 -0.85 -13.92 0.09
N SER A 186 -0.32 -12.81 -0.43
CA SER A 186 -0.97 -11.49 -0.36
C SER A 186 -2.25 -11.41 -1.20
N THR A 187 -2.35 -12.24 -2.25
CA THR A 187 -3.53 -12.38 -3.09
C THR A 187 -4.49 -13.48 -2.65
N CYS A 188 -4.25 -14.13 -1.50
CA CYS A 188 -5.17 -15.11 -0.94
C CYS A 188 -6.52 -14.45 -0.62
N GLU A 189 -7.61 -15.07 -1.06
CA GLU A 189 -8.97 -14.53 -0.86
C GLU A 189 -9.44 -14.66 0.60
N ASP A 190 -8.97 -15.71 1.30
CA ASP A 190 -9.21 -15.88 2.72
C ASP A 190 -8.13 -15.15 3.53
N ASN A 191 -8.47 -13.95 3.99
CA ASN A 191 -7.57 -13.13 4.80
C ASN A 191 -7.13 -13.78 6.11
N THR A 192 -7.85 -14.77 6.63
CA THR A 192 -7.45 -15.52 7.83
C THR A 192 -6.28 -16.44 7.51
N GLN A 193 -6.39 -17.20 6.41
CA GLN A 193 -5.30 -18.05 5.91
C GLN A 193 -4.11 -17.19 5.47
N GLY A 194 -4.36 -16.12 4.72
CA GLY A 194 -3.35 -15.16 4.31
C GLY A 194 -2.59 -14.56 5.50
N MET A 195 -3.29 -14.12 6.56
CA MET A 195 -2.66 -13.57 7.77
C MET A 195 -1.75 -14.61 8.45
N TYR A 196 -2.24 -15.84 8.60
CA TYR A 196 -1.47 -16.92 9.20
C TYR A 196 -0.22 -17.24 8.39
N CYS A 197 -0.35 -17.36 7.07
CA CYS A 197 0.76 -17.64 6.16
C CYS A 197 1.77 -16.47 6.08
N HIS A 198 1.31 -15.22 6.13
CA HIS A 198 2.18 -14.05 6.24
C HIS A 198 3.07 -14.11 7.50
N LEU A 199 2.46 -14.39 8.66
CA LEU A 199 3.19 -14.54 9.92
C LEU A 199 4.16 -15.73 9.86
N LEU A 200 3.73 -16.88 9.34
CA LEU A 200 4.58 -18.06 9.23
C LEU A 200 5.80 -17.81 8.33
N CYS A 201 5.63 -17.17 7.17
CA CYS A 201 6.75 -16.70 6.33
C CYS A 201 7.68 -15.75 7.10
N GLY A 202 7.10 -14.81 7.84
CA GLY A 202 7.81 -13.83 8.67
C GLY A 202 8.66 -14.46 9.75
N LEU A 203 8.17 -15.51 10.41
CA LEU A 203 8.87 -16.22 11.47
C LEU A 203 9.96 -17.15 10.92
N LEU A 204 9.68 -17.86 9.82
CA LEU A 204 10.65 -18.75 9.16
C LEU A 204 11.86 -18.00 8.60
N GLN A 205 11.65 -16.79 8.08
CA GLN A 205 12.69 -15.92 7.49
C GLN A 205 13.02 -14.73 8.39
N ARG A 206 12.91 -14.88 9.72
CA ARG A 206 12.98 -13.76 10.67
C ARG A 206 14.25 -12.91 10.60
N GLU A 207 15.38 -13.52 10.23
CA GLU A 207 16.66 -12.84 10.10
C GLU A 207 16.73 -11.98 8.83
N ASP A 208 15.92 -12.27 7.81
CA ASP A 208 15.89 -11.51 6.55
C ASP A 208 14.95 -10.30 6.61
N VAL A 209 14.18 -10.15 7.69
CA VAL A 209 13.17 -9.09 7.86
C VAL A 209 13.87 -7.79 8.25
N ALA A 210 14.08 -6.89 7.29
CA ALA A 210 14.60 -5.53 7.53
C ALA A 210 13.50 -4.50 7.74
N ARG A 211 12.29 -4.74 7.26
CA ARG A 211 11.15 -3.82 7.40
C ARG A 211 9.86 -4.56 7.64
N LEU A 212 9.06 -4.12 8.60
CA LEU A 212 7.66 -4.51 8.70
C LEU A 212 6.79 -3.43 8.07
N ALA A 213 5.75 -3.80 7.34
CA ALA A 213 4.87 -2.83 6.70
C ALA A 213 3.41 -3.25 6.75
N ALA A 214 2.52 -2.28 7.02
CA ALA A 214 1.08 -2.44 6.86
C ALA A 214 0.45 -1.06 6.59
N PRO A 215 -0.73 -0.98 5.94
CA PRO A 215 -1.27 0.33 5.52
C PRO A 215 -1.49 1.31 6.69
N PHE A 216 -1.93 0.81 7.84
CA PHE A 216 -2.30 1.62 9.00
C PHE A 216 -1.74 1.05 10.30
N ALA A 217 -1.47 1.92 11.28
CA ALA A 217 -1.02 1.51 12.61
C ALA A 217 -1.93 0.45 13.25
N SER A 218 -3.25 0.61 13.10
CA SER A 218 -4.24 -0.38 13.55
C SER A 218 -4.07 -1.75 12.88
N SER A 219 -3.60 -1.80 11.63
CA SER A 219 -3.33 -3.05 10.93
C SER A 219 -2.13 -3.77 11.53
N VAL A 220 -1.05 -3.06 11.89
CA VAL A 220 0.10 -3.65 12.59
C VAL A 220 -0.32 -4.20 13.95
N LEU A 221 -1.11 -3.45 14.73
CA LEU A 221 -1.65 -3.93 16.01
C LEU A 221 -2.53 -5.16 15.84
N ARG A 222 -3.35 -5.23 14.76
CA ARG A 222 -4.15 -6.42 14.46
C ARG A 222 -3.29 -7.64 14.16
N VAL A 223 -2.19 -7.47 13.42
CA VAL A 223 -1.21 -8.54 13.16
C VAL A 223 -0.59 -9.04 14.46
N ILE A 224 -0.14 -8.11 15.32
CA ILE A 224 0.43 -8.46 16.63
C ILE A 224 -0.60 -9.21 17.48
N LYS A 225 -1.84 -8.72 17.51
CA LYS A 225 -2.92 -9.38 18.26
C LYS A 225 -3.24 -10.77 17.72
N TYR A 226 -3.19 -10.94 16.40
CA TYR A 226 -3.35 -12.26 15.78
C TYR A 226 -2.21 -13.19 16.21
N LEU A 227 -0.96 -12.71 16.18
CA LEU A 227 0.18 -13.49 16.65
C LEU A 227 0.06 -13.86 18.14
N GLU A 228 -0.40 -12.95 19.01
CA GLU A 228 -0.68 -13.25 20.43
C GLU A 228 -1.64 -14.43 20.60
N ASN A 229 -2.64 -14.54 19.74
CA ASN A 229 -3.65 -15.60 19.82
C ASN A 229 -3.21 -16.92 19.17
N HIS A 230 -2.29 -16.88 18.20
CA HIS A 230 -1.97 -18.02 17.33
C HIS A 230 -0.51 -18.49 17.38
N TRP A 231 0.37 -17.88 18.19
CA TRP A 231 1.79 -18.25 18.22
C TRP A 231 2.04 -19.71 18.59
N ASN A 232 1.19 -20.32 19.44
CA ASN A 232 1.33 -21.73 19.80
C ASN A 232 1.24 -22.65 18.58
N GLU A 233 0.28 -22.36 17.70
CA GLU A 233 0.04 -23.13 16.48
C GLU A 233 1.15 -22.89 15.45
N LEU A 234 1.54 -21.61 15.27
CA LEU A 234 2.66 -21.23 14.39
C LEU A 234 3.96 -21.94 14.81
N CYS A 235 4.28 -21.94 16.11
CA CYS A 235 5.44 -22.66 16.64
C CYS A 235 5.31 -24.17 16.46
N SER A 236 4.11 -24.75 16.63
CA SER A 236 3.87 -26.16 16.35
C SER A 236 4.16 -26.50 14.89
N ASN A 237 3.68 -25.71 13.93
CA ASN A 237 3.97 -25.94 12.51
C ASN A 237 5.47 -25.85 12.20
N ILE A 238 6.16 -24.84 12.75
CA ILE A 238 7.62 -24.70 12.60
C ILE A 238 8.34 -25.92 13.19
N LYS A 239 7.91 -26.37 14.37
CA LYS A 239 8.51 -27.49 15.09
C LYS A 239 8.35 -28.81 14.35
N THR A 240 7.18 -29.08 13.78
CA THR A 240 6.86 -30.35 13.10
C THR A 240 7.19 -30.33 11.61
N GLY A 241 7.39 -29.16 11.02
CA GLY A 241 7.52 -29.01 9.57
C GLY A 241 6.20 -29.24 8.83
N GLN A 242 5.06 -29.18 9.52
CA GLN A 242 3.74 -29.47 8.95
C GLN A 242 2.82 -28.27 9.13
N LEU A 243 2.24 -27.82 8.02
CA LEU A 243 1.23 -26.75 8.01
C LEU A 243 -0.09 -27.27 8.57
N SER A 244 -0.83 -26.41 9.28
CA SER A 244 -2.15 -26.77 9.81
C SER A 244 -3.17 -27.06 8.71
N ASP A 245 -3.97 -28.11 8.90
CA ASP A 245 -4.91 -28.63 7.89
C ASP A 245 -6.06 -27.69 7.54
N TRP A 246 -6.33 -26.66 8.36
CA TRP A 246 -7.33 -25.64 8.05
C TRP A 246 -6.84 -24.62 7.00
N ILE A 247 -5.55 -24.61 6.69
CA ILE A 247 -5.02 -23.86 5.53
C ILE A 247 -5.29 -24.68 4.27
N THR A 248 -6.38 -24.38 3.60
CA THR A 248 -6.86 -25.11 2.42
C THR A 248 -6.54 -24.41 1.10
N ASP A 249 -6.15 -23.14 1.12
CA ASP A 249 -5.78 -22.40 -0.09
C ASP A 249 -4.55 -23.02 -0.75
N ALA A 250 -4.71 -23.51 -1.99
CA ALA A 250 -3.69 -24.29 -2.68
C ALA A 250 -2.39 -23.52 -2.92
N GLN A 251 -2.47 -22.19 -3.10
CA GLN A 251 -1.30 -21.35 -3.30
C GLN A 251 -0.55 -21.14 -1.98
N CYS A 252 -1.26 -20.86 -0.89
CA CYS A 252 -0.69 -20.78 0.44
C CYS A 252 0.01 -22.09 0.84
N VAL A 253 -0.66 -23.23 0.66
CA VAL A 253 -0.06 -24.55 0.93
C VAL A 253 1.21 -24.75 0.11
N SER A 254 1.15 -24.53 -1.21
CA SER A 254 2.29 -24.68 -2.11
C SER A 254 3.48 -23.80 -1.74
N VAL A 255 3.23 -22.54 -1.36
CA VAL A 255 4.28 -21.61 -0.93
C VAL A 255 4.89 -22.02 0.40
N ILE A 256 4.05 -22.30 1.40
CA ILE A 256 4.54 -22.66 2.73
C ILE A 256 5.29 -23.98 2.71
N SER A 257 4.86 -24.98 1.95
CA SER A 257 5.60 -26.26 1.81
C SER A 257 7.02 -26.07 1.25
N LYS A 258 7.29 -25.01 0.47
CA LYS A 258 8.64 -24.69 -0.02
C LYS A 258 9.52 -24.02 1.03
N LEU A 259 8.93 -23.39 2.04
CA LEU A 259 9.65 -22.73 3.13
C LEU A 259 9.80 -23.66 4.35
N LEU A 260 8.74 -24.41 4.64
CA LEU A 260 8.63 -25.36 5.74
C LEU A 260 9.08 -26.75 5.27
N THR A 261 10.32 -26.87 4.83
CA THR A 261 10.85 -28.08 4.19
C THR A 261 11.26 -29.18 5.18
N ALA A 262 11.54 -28.80 6.43
CA ALA A 262 11.92 -29.72 7.50
C ALA A 262 11.46 -29.22 8.87
N PRO A 263 11.28 -30.13 9.85
CA PRO A 263 11.07 -29.76 11.25
C PRO A 263 12.18 -28.85 11.79
N ASN A 264 11.82 -27.74 12.43
CA ASN A 264 12.78 -26.81 13.05
C ASN A 264 12.44 -26.54 14.52
N PRO A 265 12.70 -27.49 15.43
CA PRO A 265 12.36 -27.36 16.85
C PRO A 265 13.16 -26.26 17.56
N GLU A 266 14.35 -25.92 17.09
CA GLU A 266 15.18 -24.85 17.66
C GLU A 266 14.54 -23.48 17.42
N LEU A 267 14.18 -23.18 16.16
CA LEU A 267 13.48 -21.94 15.82
C LEU A 267 12.14 -21.84 16.54
N ALA A 268 11.36 -22.93 16.57
CA ALA A 268 10.10 -22.95 17.30
C ALA A 268 10.31 -22.61 18.79
N SER A 269 11.30 -23.25 19.44
CA SER A 269 11.60 -22.99 20.85
C SER A 269 12.03 -21.55 21.11
N LEU A 270 12.81 -20.95 20.21
CA LEU A 270 13.22 -19.54 20.30
C LEU A 270 12.00 -18.61 20.22
N ILE A 271 11.11 -18.83 19.26
CA ILE A 271 9.89 -18.01 19.11
C ILE A 271 8.97 -18.21 20.33
N GLU A 272 8.79 -19.45 20.78
CA GLU A 272 7.99 -19.77 21.97
C GLU A 272 8.53 -19.06 23.22
N GLN A 273 9.85 -19.02 23.42
CA GLN A 273 10.47 -18.33 24.57
C GLN A 273 10.16 -16.84 24.57
N GLU A 274 10.07 -16.21 23.39
CA GLU A 274 9.71 -14.80 23.27
C GLU A 274 8.22 -14.55 23.47
N CYS A 275 7.36 -15.38 22.88
CA CYS A 275 5.90 -15.23 22.95
C CYS A 275 5.29 -15.64 24.31
N LYS A 276 5.95 -16.52 25.08
CA LYS A 276 5.51 -16.95 26.43
C LYS A 276 5.73 -15.89 27.51
N LYS A 277 6.51 -14.84 27.23
CA LYS A 277 6.79 -13.77 28.21
C LYS A 277 5.49 -13.04 28.55
N THR A 278 5.32 -12.69 29.83
CA THR A 278 4.15 -11.92 30.30
C THR A 278 4.04 -10.57 29.61
N SER A 279 5.18 -9.90 29.37
CA SER A 279 5.23 -8.63 28.64
C SER A 279 5.64 -8.83 27.19
N TRP A 280 4.81 -8.30 26.29
CA TRP A 280 5.07 -8.26 24.84
C TRP A 280 5.76 -6.95 24.41
N GLU A 281 6.23 -6.15 25.36
CA GLU A 281 7.03 -4.95 25.08
C GLU A 281 8.22 -5.30 24.18
N GLY A 282 8.41 -4.65 23.04
CA GLY A 282 9.51 -4.92 22.12
C GLY A 282 9.46 -6.27 21.40
N ILE A 283 8.30 -6.93 21.38
CA ILE A 283 8.14 -8.23 20.69
C ILE A 283 8.56 -8.17 19.23
N VAL A 284 8.34 -7.06 18.53
CA VAL A 284 8.73 -6.90 17.11
C VAL A 284 10.24 -7.05 16.98
N LYS A 285 11.03 -6.33 17.79
CA LYS A 285 12.49 -6.41 17.77
C LYS A 285 13.01 -7.78 18.21
N ARG A 286 12.31 -8.47 19.12
CA ARG A 286 12.74 -9.80 19.58
C ARG A 286 12.47 -10.89 18.54
N LEU A 287 11.32 -10.83 17.87
CA LEU A 287 10.97 -11.77 16.80
C LEU A 287 11.71 -11.47 15.51
N TRP A 288 11.92 -10.20 15.16
CA TRP A 288 12.59 -9.74 13.94
C TRP A 288 13.77 -8.83 14.30
N PRO A 289 14.92 -9.40 14.70
CA PRO A 289 16.03 -8.66 15.30
C PRO A 289 16.74 -7.71 14.32
N ASN A 290 16.64 -8.00 13.02
CA ASN A 290 17.22 -7.17 11.97
C ASN A 290 16.26 -6.09 11.45
N ALA A 291 15.04 -6.01 11.99
CA ALA A 291 14.06 -4.99 11.60
C ALA A 291 14.59 -3.58 11.92
N LYS A 292 14.67 -2.75 10.88
CA LYS A 292 15.18 -1.39 10.94
C LYS A 292 14.06 -0.35 11.07
N CYS A 293 12.85 -0.68 10.64
CA CYS A 293 11.69 0.20 10.77
C CYS A 293 10.36 -0.55 10.65
N ILE A 294 9.29 0.11 11.11
CA ILE A 294 7.90 -0.24 10.86
C ILE A 294 7.29 0.84 9.98
N ASP A 295 6.98 0.51 8.73
CA ASP A 295 6.41 1.40 7.72
C ASP A 295 4.88 1.32 7.74
N THR A 296 4.24 2.32 8.32
CA THR A 296 2.80 2.37 8.52
C THR A 296 2.29 3.79 8.77
N ILE A 297 1.06 4.09 8.37
CA ILE A 297 0.45 5.40 8.65
C ILE A 297 0.21 5.52 10.16
N VAL A 298 0.90 6.49 10.77
CA VAL A 298 0.80 6.86 12.19
C VAL A 298 0.30 8.29 12.40
N THR A 299 -0.13 8.97 11.34
CA THR A 299 -0.64 10.35 11.38
C THR A 299 -2.17 10.39 11.41
N GLY A 300 -2.75 11.57 11.68
CA GLY A 300 -4.20 11.75 11.73
C GLY A 300 -4.85 10.89 12.82
N SER A 301 -5.93 10.18 12.49
CA SER A 301 -6.61 9.29 13.44
C SER A 301 -5.77 8.07 13.85
N MET A 302 -4.69 7.75 13.13
CA MET A 302 -3.79 6.65 13.50
C MET A 302 -2.81 7.03 14.63
N ALA A 303 -2.64 8.32 14.92
CA ALA A 303 -1.74 8.78 15.99
C ALA A 303 -2.09 8.22 17.37
N GLN A 304 -3.37 7.90 17.61
CA GLN A 304 -3.81 7.28 18.87
C GLN A 304 -3.17 5.91 19.14
N TYR A 305 -2.68 5.22 18.10
CA TYR A 305 -2.07 3.90 18.19
C TYR A 305 -0.56 3.94 18.40
N VAL A 306 0.07 5.12 18.29
CA VAL A 306 1.53 5.29 18.42
C VAL A 306 2.06 4.73 19.75
N PRO A 307 1.49 5.05 20.93
CA PRO A 307 2.02 4.52 22.18
C PRO A 307 2.01 2.98 22.27
N ALA A 308 0.95 2.35 21.73
CA ALA A 308 0.86 0.90 21.68
C ALA A 308 1.88 0.31 20.69
N LEU A 309 2.08 0.95 19.54
CA LEU A 309 3.10 0.50 18.59
C LEU A 309 4.52 0.66 19.12
N GLU A 310 4.84 1.77 19.78
CA GLU A 310 6.15 1.98 20.41
C GLU A 310 6.43 0.91 21.48
N PHE A 311 5.42 0.60 22.29
CA PHE A 311 5.48 -0.49 23.25
C PHE A 311 5.86 -1.81 22.57
N TYR A 312 5.18 -2.22 21.50
CA TYR A 312 5.50 -3.48 20.81
C TYR A 312 6.77 -3.43 19.94
N ALA A 313 7.15 -2.24 19.46
CA ALA A 313 8.29 -2.03 18.56
C ALA A 313 9.63 -2.20 19.28
N GLY A 314 9.74 -1.76 20.54
CA GLY A 314 10.97 -1.92 21.34
C GLY A 314 12.12 -1.06 20.80
N GLY A 315 11.81 0.17 20.40
CA GLY A 315 12.77 1.13 19.83
C GLY A 315 13.02 0.98 18.33
N VAL A 316 12.29 0.11 17.63
CA VAL A 316 12.27 0.12 16.15
C VAL A 316 11.47 1.35 15.68
N PRO A 317 12.04 2.23 14.84
CA PRO A 317 11.40 3.48 14.46
C PRO A 317 10.15 3.25 13.60
N LEU A 318 9.13 4.08 13.82
CA LEU A 318 7.91 4.12 13.02
C LEU A 318 8.07 5.12 11.87
N LEU A 319 7.73 4.73 10.65
CA LEU A 319 7.80 5.56 9.45
C LEU A 319 6.43 5.70 8.81
N SER A 320 6.03 6.93 8.49
CA SER A 320 4.83 7.22 7.70
C SER A 320 5.25 7.82 6.37
N MET A 321 5.46 6.96 5.38
CA MET A 321 6.14 7.37 4.14
C MET A 321 5.23 8.05 3.13
N PHE A 322 3.96 7.65 3.07
CA PHE A 322 3.05 8.05 2.00
C PHE A 322 1.83 8.77 2.54
N TYR A 323 1.49 9.89 1.90
CA TYR A 323 0.20 10.55 2.06
C TYR A 323 -0.56 10.53 0.72
N GLY A 324 -1.66 9.80 0.70
CA GLY A 324 -2.45 9.60 -0.51
C GLY A 324 -3.86 9.11 -0.20
N SER A 325 -4.67 9.09 -1.24
CA SER A 325 -6.08 8.70 -1.21
C SER A 325 -6.41 7.90 -2.47
N SER A 326 -7.64 7.39 -2.58
CA SER A 326 -8.10 6.79 -3.83
C SER A 326 -8.12 7.82 -4.95
N GLU A 327 -8.45 9.07 -4.64
CA GLU A 327 -8.56 10.23 -5.53
C GLU A 327 -7.22 10.70 -6.07
N CYS A 328 -6.18 10.74 -5.23
CA CYS A 328 -4.86 11.23 -5.64
C CYS A 328 -3.76 10.80 -4.68
N TYR A 329 -2.55 10.60 -5.19
CA TYR A 329 -1.33 10.51 -4.39
C TYR A 329 -0.76 11.92 -4.22
N ILE A 330 -0.64 12.39 -2.98
CA ILE A 330 -0.49 13.81 -2.70
C ILE A 330 0.95 14.15 -2.30
N GLU A 331 1.47 13.48 -1.27
CA GLU A 331 2.74 13.86 -0.67
C GLU A 331 3.54 12.64 -0.21
N PHE A 332 4.84 12.84 -0.14
CA PHE A 332 5.78 11.97 0.54
C PHE A 332 6.50 12.77 1.62
N GLN A 333 6.68 12.16 2.79
CA GLN A 333 7.35 12.83 3.90
C GLN A 333 8.88 12.77 3.77
N ARG A 334 9.52 13.91 3.42
CA ARG A 334 10.98 14.02 3.18
C ARG A 334 11.84 13.77 4.44
N GLN A 335 11.30 14.02 5.64
CA GLN A 335 11.93 13.72 6.92
C GLN A 335 10.91 13.04 7.83
N SER A 336 11.22 11.82 8.28
CA SER A 336 10.37 11.08 9.22
C SER A 336 10.12 11.89 10.48
N SER A 337 8.90 12.38 10.68
CA SER A 337 8.47 12.91 11.96
C SER A 337 8.03 11.74 12.86
N VAL A 338 9.00 10.96 13.30
CA VAL A 338 8.98 10.39 14.64
C VAL A 338 10.38 10.68 15.18
N GLN A 339 10.47 11.70 16.02
CA GLN A 339 11.65 11.98 16.81
C GLN A 339 12.01 10.71 17.58
N ALA A 340 13.18 10.14 17.33
CA ALA A 340 13.94 9.52 18.39
C ALA A 340 14.81 10.63 18.98
N LEU A 341 14.37 11.17 20.12
CA LEU A 341 15.28 11.69 21.15
C LEU A 341 15.88 10.50 21.89
#